data_AF-A0A520J539-F1
#
_entry.id   AF-A0A520J539-F1
#
_cell.length_a   1.000
_cell.length_b   1.000
_cell.length_c   1.000
_cell.angle_alpha   90.00
_cell.angle_beta   90.00
_cell.angle_gamma   90.00
#
_symmetry.space_group_name_H-M   'P 1'
#
loop_
_entity.id
_entity.type
_entity.pdbx_description
1 polymer ?
#
loop_
_entity_poly.entity_id
_entity_poly.type
_entity_poly.pdbx_seq_one_letter_code
_entity_poly.pdbx_strand_id
1 'polypeptide(L)'
;MRDKQGRTNWDRPGKAKSGGSSNDLQGLVIRDSVISYRDAKQGRQITARFSSDPVTGIRANGTGTVRGAAVRIAVSGPSIERSQGKPWPFTASIDGDKLSISAKGVMDRPLDTDAMTLDVTARATDLKLIDAVIEAGLFRTQPVSFSAHVRHDAPKWTITQLKGVVGRSDFAGHVTVDKRDGRSKVNGDIVSRQFDFADLSSDEAQAKGAALERAIGPRLVPNTRIDIGKIDSTDAEFGFRIQHIVAAKGKSPIVSAKGTIAIDHQLLTLDQLVAKLPQGTVTGKVTVDQRGDRKTPTVAIDLRLRGSSVQALAGGRGDFSGNVSARVRLKGPGETIRAAVGNADGSIGFVARDGQLPQGIAAALGFDAARALLAKDGERAGLRCVVVKLAVTQGRGRVDPMIVDTTASQLRGQGSVVFPAEAIDIRLSGAPKQHALLQLPGSAYMTGTIQQPHVTIPPEVKSVGNIFKAIGRAITGKQGPTASDADCSGLAARVLR
;
A
#
# COMPACT_ATOMS: atom_id res chain seq x y z
N MET A 1 -0.30 -28.07 -24.43
CA MET A 1 0.17 -28.56 -23.12
C MET A 1 1.46 -27.86 -22.80
N ARG A 2 1.72 -27.56 -21.52
CA ARG A 2 2.97 -26.90 -21.10
C ARG A 2 3.62 -27.69 -19.97
N ASP A 3 4.94 -27.81 -20.00
CA ASP A 3 5.71 -28.28 -18.85
C ASP A 3 5.93 -27.15 -17.82
N LYS A 4 6.66 -27.44 -16.73
CA LYS A 4 6.94 -26.46 -15.66
C LYS A 4 7.79 -25.28 -16.14
N GLN A 5 8.58 -25.48 -17.19
CA GLN A 5 9.43 -24.47 -17.82
C GLN A 5 8.67 -23.64 -18.86
N GLY A 6 7.41 -24.00 -19.16
CA GLY A 6 6.55 -23.31 -20.11
C GLY A 6 6.77 -23.70 -21.57
N ARG A 7 7.52 -24.78 -21.84
CA ARG A 7 7.67 -25.32 -23.19
C ARG A 7 6.35 -25.96 -23.62
N THR A 8 5.87 -25.64 -24.82
CA THR A 8 4.64 -26.25 -25.35
C THR A 8 4.94 -27.54 -26.11
N ASN A 9 3.95 -28.40 -26.27
CA ASN A 9 4.09 -29.65 -27.04
C ASN A 9 3.94 -29.44 -28.57
N TRP A 10 3.66 -28.23 -29.03
CA TRP A 10 3.54 -27.87 -30.46
C TRP A 10 4.62 -26.89 -30.92
N ASP A 11 5.36 -26.27 -30.00
CA ASP A 11 6.50 -25.42 -30.32
C ASP A 11 7.63 -26.29 -30.89
N ARG A 12 8.11 -25.94 -32.08
CA ARG A 12 9.30 -26.55 -32.69
C ARG A 12 10.49 -25.61 -32.48
N PRO A 13 11.65 -26.09 -31.99
CA PRO A 13 12.85 -25.27 -31.88
C PRO A 13 13.20 -24.60 -33.21
N GLY A 14 13.48 -23.28 -33.19
CA GLY A 14 13.88 -22.52 -34.37
C GLY A 14 12.75 -22.05 -35.31
N LYS A 15 11.47 -22.28 -34.99
CA LYS A 15 10.33 -21.69 -35.72
C LYS A 15 9.57 -20.67 -34.88
N ALA A 16 9.08 -19.60 -35.52
CA ALA A 16 8.19 -18.65 -34.89
C ALA A 16 6.94 -19.35 -34.32
N LYS A 17 6.50 -18.94 -33.14
CA LYS A 17 5.28 -19.45 -32.51
C LYS A 17 4.08 -19.01 -33.34
N SER A 18 3.49 -19.92 -34.11
CA SER A 18 2.21 -19.69 -34.78
C SER A 18 1.14 -20.57 -34.13
N GLY A 19 0.28 -19.97 -33.30
CA GLY A 19 -1.03 -20.54 -33.03
C GLY A 19 -1.91 -20.24 -34.24
N GLY A 20 -2.46 -21.27 -34.89
CA GLY A 20 -3.36 -21.05 -36.02
C GLY A 20 -4.80 -20.92 -35.54
N SER A 21 -5.41 -19.75 -35.72
CA SER A 21 -6.85 -19.64 -35.90
C SER A 21 -7.15 -20.12 -37.33
N SER A 22 -7.95 -21.18 -37.47
CA SER A 22 -8.37 -21.64 -38.80
C SER A 22 -9.57 -20.79 -39.21
N ASN A 23 -9.31 -19.76 -40.01
CA ASN A 23 -10.30 -18.75 -40.36
C ASN A 23 -11.29 -19.20 -41.45
N ASP A 24 -11.10 -20.40 -42.01
CA ASP A 24 -11.83 -20.89 -43.19
C ASP A 24 -12.56 -22.24 -42.96
N LEU A 25 -12.80 -22.63 -41.70
CA LEU A 25 -13.57 -23.85 -41.40
C LEU A 25 -15.01 -23.72 -41.89
N GLN A 26 -15.37 -24.48 -42.93
CA GLN A 26 -16.74 -24.52 -43.47
C GLN A 26 -17.63 -25.55 -42.76
N GLY A 27 -17.03 -26.54 -42.10
CA GLY A 27 -17.73 -27.58 -41.35
C GLY A 27 -16.77 -28.40 -40.49
N LEU A 28 -17.32 -29.07 -39.46
CA LEU A 28 -16.52 -29.91 -38.55
C LEU A 28 -17.39 -31.03 -37.98
N VAL A 29 -17.04 -32.28 -38.31
CA VAL A 29 -17.66 -33.47 -37.72
C VAL A 29 -16.64 -34.21 -36.88
N ILE A 30 -16.88 -34.26 -35.56
CA ILE A 30 -16.07 -35.02 -34.61
C ILE A 30 -17.02 -35.82 -33.72
N ARG A 31 -16.80 -37.14 -33.67
CA ARG A 31 -17.57 -38.08 -32.84
C ARG A 31 -16.63 -38.74 -31.83
N ASP A 32 -17.14 -39.00 -30.63
CA ASP A 32 -16.48 -39.78 -29.59
C ASP A 32 -15.05 -39.34 -29.22
N SER A 33 -14.75 -38.04 -29.33
CA SER A 33 -13.43 -37.52 -29.01
C SER A 33 -13.27 -37.27 -27.51
N VAL A 34 -12.11 -37.64 -26.98
CA VAL A 34 -11.68 -37.33 -25.62
C VAL A 34 -10.41 -36.49 -25.68
N ILE A 35 -10.50 -35.27 -25.16
CA ILE A 35 -9.40 -34.32 -25.07
C ILE A 35 -8.83 -34.40 -23.65
N SER A 36 -7.55 -34.78 -23.54
CA SER A 36 -6.78 -34.60 -22.31
C SER A 36 -5.88 -33.38 -22.44
N TYR A 37 -6.00 -32.43 -21.51
CA TYR A 37 -5.19 -31.21 -21.47
C TYR A 37 -4.43 -31.13 -20.15
N ARG A 38 -3.12 -30.90 -20.24
CA ARG A 38 -2.24 -30.70 -19.09
C ARG A 38 -1.36 -29.47 -19.26
N ASP A 39 -1.28 -28.69 -18.20
CA ASP A 39 -0.45 -27.50 -18.09
C ASP A 39 0.20 -27.47 -16.70
N ALA A 40 1.45 -27.92 -16.64
CA ALA A 40 2.19 -27.95 -15.39
C ALA A 40 2.63 -26.55 -14.93
N LYS A 41 2.71 -25.55 -15.83
CA LYS A 41 3.06 -24.17 -15.50
C LYS A 41 1.94 -23.48 -14.71
N GLN A 42 0.70 -23.67 -15.13
CA GLN A 42 -0.48 -23.09 -14.47
C GLN A 42 -1.24 -24.08 -13.57
N GLY A 43 -0.78 -25.33 -13.49
CA GLY A 43 -1.40 -26.38 -12.68
C GLY A 43 -2.80 -26.75 -13.17
N ARG A 44 -3.01 -26.83 -14.49
CA ARG A 44 -4.30 -27.20 -15.09
C ARG A 44 -4.25 -28.65 -15.56
N GLN A 45 -5.30 -29.40 -15.28
CA GLN A 45 -5.49 -30.74 -15.83
C GLN A 45 -6.97 -30.91 -16.14
N ILE A 46 -7.31 -31.23 -17.39
CA ILE A 46 -8.70 -31.35 -17.85
C ILE A 46 -8.81 -32.61 -18.71
N THR A 47 -9.89 -33.36 -18.51
CA THR A 47 -10.33 -34.40 -19.44
C THR A 47 -11.76 -34.09 -19.86
N ALA A 48 -11.98 -33.88 -21.15
CA ALA A 48 -13.28 -33.49 -21.69
C ALA A 48 -13.65 -34.36 -22.88
N ARG A 49 -14.92 -34.72 -22.99
CA ARG A 49 -15.50 -35.24 -24.23
C ARG A 49 -15.81 -34.06 -25.14
N PHE A 50 -15.44 -34.17 -26.41
CA PHE A 50 -15.71 -33.16 -27.43
C PHE A 50 -16.47 -33.81 -28.57
N SER A 51 -17.52 -33.15 -29.03
CA SER A 51 -18.28 -33.53 -30.22
C SER A 51 -18.61 -32.29 -31.05
N SER A 52 -18.66 -32.48 -32.36
CA SER A 52 -19.12 -31.48 -33.31
C SER A 52 -19.92 -32.18 -34.39
N ASP A 53 -21.14 -31.73 -34.66
CA ASP A 53 -21.95 -32.22 -35.79
C ASP A 53 -22.92 -31.15 -36.31
N PRO A 54 -23.46 -31.31 -37.54
CA PRO A 54 -24.33 -30.31 -38.16
C PRO A 54 -25.69 -30.10 -37.47
N VAL A 55 -26.10 -31.03 -36.60
CA VAL A 55 -27.38 -31.03 -35.89
C VAL A 55 -27.23 -30.38 -34.51
N THR A 56 -26.34 -30.92 -33.66
CA THR A 56 -26.20 -30.52 -32.26
C THR A 56 -25.17 -29.40 -32.02
N GLY A 57 -24.33 -29.12 -33.03
CA GLY A 57 -23.28 -28.12 -32.99
C GLY A 57 -22.04 -28.58 -32.23
N ILE A 58 -21.28 -27.62 -31.70
CA ILE A 58 -20.08 -27.91 -30.90
C ILE A 58 -20.49 -28.09 -29.44
N ARG A 59 -20.01 -29.18 -28.84
CA ARG A 59 -20.16 -29.46 -27.40
C ARG A 59 -18.85 -29.99 -26.84
N ALA A 60 -18.45 -29.45 -25.70
CA ALA A 60 -17.41 -30.04 -24.87
C ALA A 60 -17.86 -30.11 -23.43
N ASN A 61 -17.73 -31.26 -22.77
CA ASN A 61 -18.04 -31.43 -21.36
C ASN A 61 -16.98 -32.28 -20.67
N GLY A 62 -16.48 -31.83 -19.53
CA GLY A 62 -15.37 -32.50 -18.87
C GLY A 62 -15.21 -32.15 -17.40
N THR A 63 -14.23 -32.80 -16.79
CA THR A 63 -13.83 -32.56 -15.40
C THR A 63 -12.32 -32.38 -15.32
N GLY A 64 -11.85 -31.76 -14.25
CA GLY A 64 -10.45 -31.47 -14.10
C GLY A 64 -10.12 -30.73 -12.82
N THR A 65 -8.92 -30.17 -12.79
CA THR A 65 -8.44 -29.34 -11.71
C THR A 65 -7.72 -28.11 -12.23
N VAL A 66 -7.88 -26.97 -11.56
CA VAL A 66 -7.10 -25.74 -11.76
C VAL A 66 -6.41 -25.41 -10.44
N ARG A 67 -5.06 -25.49 -10.42
CA ARG A 67 -4.24 -25.36 -9.22
C ARG A 67 -4.74 -26.22 -8.05
N GLY A 68 -5.20 -27.44 -8.35
CA GLY A 68 -5.75 -28.39 -7.39
C GLY A 68 -7.23 -28.17 -7.01
N ALA A 69 -7.87 -27.08 -7.43
CA ALA A 69 -9.31 -26.91 -7.28
C ALA A 69 -10.06 -27.74 -8.33
N ALA A 70 -10.94 -28.65 -7.89
CA ALA A 70 -11.76 -29.45 -8.78
C ALA A 70 -12.76 -28.56 -9.55
N VAL A 71 -12.89 -28.82 -10.86
CA VAL A 71 -13.79 -28.07 -11.75
C VAL A 71 -14.48 -28.99 -12.76
N ARG A 72 -15.69 -28.62 -13.15
CA ARG A 72 -16.39 -29.09 -14.34
C ARG A 72 -16.27 -28.05 -15.44
N ILE A 73 -16.18 -28.47 -16.69
CA ILE A 73 -16.03 -27.57 -17.83
C ILE A 73 -17.10 -27.90 -18.85
N ALA A 74 -17.76 -26.87 -19.37
CA ALA A 74 -18.72 -26.99 -20.44
C ALA A 74 -18.46 -25.93 -21.52
N VAL A 75 -18.57 -26.30 -22.79
CA VAL A 75 -18.55 -25.38 -23.93
C VAL A 75 -19.67 -25.76 -24.89
N SER A 76 -20.37 -24.77 -25.42
CA SER A 76 -21.37 -25.00 -26.46
C SER A 76 -21.43 -23.89 -27.49
N GLY A 77 -21.74 -24.25 -28.73
CA GLY A 77 -22.02 -23.34 -29.84
C GLY A 77 -22.78 -24.04 -30.96
N PRO A 78 -23.42 -23.31 -31.88
CA PRO A 78 -24.10 -23.91 -33.02
C PRO A 78 -23.09 -24.56 -33.97
N SER A 79 -23.58 -25.34 -34.94
CA SER A 79 -22.69 -25.98 -35.91
C SER A 79 -21.94 -24.95 -36.76
N ILE A 80 -20.74 -25.32 -37.20
CA ILE A 80 -19.87 -24.42 -37.98
C ILE A 80 -20.53 -24.07 -39.33
N GLU A 81 -21.18 -25.04 -39.96
CA GLU A 81 -21.84 -24.90 -41.27
C GLU A 81 -22.98 -23.86 -41.22
N ARG A 82 -23.60 -23.66 -40.06
CA ARG A 82 -24.71 -22.70 -39.86
C ARG A 82 -24.25 -21.26 -39.70
N SER A 83 -22.97 -21.01 -39.43
CA SER A 83 -22.46 -19.64 -39.28
C SER A 83 -22.51 -18.88 -40.60
N GLN A 84 -22.11 -19.50 -41.72
CA GLN A 84 -22.12 -18.90 -43.06
C GLN A 84 -21.51 -17.48 -43.09
N GLY A 85 -20.43 -17.25 -42.34
CA GLY A 85 -19.77 -15.94 -42.26
C GLY A 85 -20.46 -14.91 -41.35
N LYS A 86 -21.49 -15.30 -40.59
CA LYS A 86 -22.11 -14.48 -39.53
C LYS A 86 -21.42 -14.72 -38.18
N PRO A 87 -21.46 -13.73 -37.26
CA PRO A 87 -20.95 -13.90 -35.90
C PRO A 87 -21.48 -15.18 -35.24
N TRP A 88 -20.57 -15.95 -34.66
CA TRP A 88 -20.83 -17.28 -34.13
C TRP A 88 -20.99 -17.22 -32.59
N PRO A 89 -22.20 -17.46 -32.05
CA PRO A 89 -22.42 -17.39 -30.61
C PRO A 89 -21.86 -18.61 -29.88
N PHE A 90 -21.35 -18.41 -28.67
CA PHE A 90 -20.86 -19.50 -27.83
C PHE A 90 -21.16 -19.25 -26.35
N THR A 91 -21.15 -20.34 -25.59
CA THR A 91 -21.06 -20.32 -24.13
C THR A 91 -19.91 -21.20 -23.66
N ALA A 92 -19.26 -20.79 -22.58
CA ALA A 92 -18.22 -21.56 -21.91
C ALA A 92 -18.32 -21.39 -20.40
N SER A 93 -18.16 -22.46 -19.64
CA SER A 93 -18.10 -22.41 -18.18
C SER A 93 -16.99 -23.28 -17.60
N ILE A 94 -16.48 -22.84 -16.46
CA ILE A 94 -15.65 -23.58 -15.52
C ILE A 94 -16.40 -23.49 -14.19
N ASP A 95 -16.84 -24.61 -13.62
CA ASP A 95 -17.71 -24.64 -12.45
C ASP A 95 -17.11 -25.52 -11.34
N GLY A 96 -16.84 -24.91 -10.19
CA GLY A 96 -16.37 -25.59 -8.98
C GLY A 96 -16.47 -24.68 -7.76
N ASP A 97 -16.31 -25.26 -6.56
CA ASP A 97 -16.55 -24.55 -5.29
C ASP A 97 -15.57 -23.39 -5.06
N LYS A 98 -14.31 -23.57 -5.49
CA LYS A 98 -13.24 -22.57 -5.30
C LYS A 98 -13.05 -21.63 -6.48
N LEU A 99 -13.58 -21.99 -7.65
CA LEU A 99 -13.42 -21.29 -8.92
C LEU A 99 -14.65 -21.54 -9.80
N SER A 100 -15.35 -20.47 -10.16
CA SER A 100 -16.41 -20.48 -11.16
C SER A 100 -16.18 -19.34 -12.16
N ILE A 101 -16.22 -19.64 -13.45
CA ILE A 101 -16.15 -18.67 -14.54
C ILE A 101 -17.22 -19.05 -15.55
N SER A 102 -18.06 -18.09 -15.96
CA SER A 102 -19.01 -18.26 -17.05
C SER A 102 -18.80 -17.15 -18.07
N ALA A 103 -18.76 -17.54 -19.34
CA ALA A 103 -18.65 -16.64 -20.48
C ALA A 103 -19.76 -16.95 -21.49
N LYS A 104 -20.39 -15.89 -21.99
CA LYS A 104 -21.32 -15.94 -23.12
C LYS A 104 -20.89 -14.86 -24.11
N GLY A 105 -20.77 -15.21 -25.38
CA GLY A 105 -20.27 -14.26 -26.36
C GLY A 105 -20.56 -14.65 -27.79
N VAL A 106 -19.96 -13.88 -28.68
CA VAL A 106 -19.93 -14.07 -30.12
C VAL A 106 -18.49 -13.94 -30.60
N MET A 107 -18.07 -14.86 -31.45
CA MET A 107 -16.83 -14.76 -32.23
C MET A 107 -17.18 -14.25 -33.62
N ASP A 108 -16.27 -13.57 -34.31
CA ASP A 108 -16.51 -13.11 -35.68
C ASP A 108 -16.72 -14.29 -36.65
N ARG A 109 -16.03 -15.42 -36.39
CA ARG A 109 -16.21 -16.71 -37.08
C ARG A 109 -16.15 -17.87 -36.07
N PRO A 110 -16.65 -19.07 -36.41
CA PRO A 110 -16.58 -20.22 -35.50
C PRO A 110 -15.16 -20.50 -35.04
N LEU A 111 -14.95 -20.58 -33.73
CA LEU A 111 -13.65 -20.84 -33.10
C LEU A 111 -12.58 -19.76 -33.34
N ASP A 112 -12.96 -18.57 -33.82
CA ASP A 112 -12.07 -17.41 -33.94
C ASP A 112 -11.88 -16.75 -32.57
N THR A 113 -10.92 -17.25 -31.80
CA THR A 113 -10.59 -16.69 -30.47
C THR A 113 -9.84 -15.37 -30.56
N ASP A 114 -9.40 -14.95 -31.75
CA ASP A 114 -8.66 -13.71 -31.96
C ASP A 114 -9.60 -12.50 -32.15
N ALA A 115 -10.85 -12.75 -32.54
CA ALA A 115 -11.89 -11.74 -32.72
C ALA A 115 -13.20 -12.17 -32.04
N MET A 116 -13.44 -11.68 -30.82
CA MET A 116 -14.63 -12.05 -30.04
C MET A 116 -15.09 -10.99 -29.05
N THR A 117 -16.40 -10.96 -28.79
CA THR A 117 -17.01 -10.15 -27.74
C THR A 117 -17.79 -11.05 -26.78
N LEU A 118 -17.58 -10.90 -25.47
CA LEU A 118 -18.12 -11.79 -24.46
C LEU A 118 -18.39 -11.08 -23.13
N ASP A 119 -19.48 -11.47 -22.50
CA ASP A 119 -19.79 -11.14 -21.12
C ASP A 119 -19.26 -12.25 -20.21
N VAL A 120 -18.46 -11.87 -19.22
CA VAL A 120 -17.85 -12.79 -18.25
C VAL A 120 -18.39 -12.50 -16.86
N THR A 121 -18.66 -13.57 -16.12
CA THR A 121 -18.78 -13.54 -14.67
C THR A 121 -17.77 -14.53 -14.09
N ALA A 122 -17.10 -14.14 -13.01
CA ALA A 122 -16.11 -14.98 -12.35
C ALA A 122 -16.23 -14.85 -10.84
N ARG A 123 -15.99 -15.97 -10.14
CA ARG A 123 -15.89 -16.07 -8.68
C ARG A 123 -14.74 -16.99 -8.33
N ALA A 124 -13.94 -16.61 -7.34
CA ALA A 124 -12.91 -17.48 -6.82
C ALA A 124 -12.60 -17.17 -5.36
N THR A 125 -12.08 -18.16 -4.65
CA THR A 125 -11.55 -17.98 -3.28
C THR A 125 -10.25 -17.17 -3.25
N ASP A 126 -9.57 -17.05 -4.40
CA ASP A 126 -8.32 -16.31 -4.58
C ASP A 126 -8.25 -15.85 -6.05
N LEU A 127 -7.93 -14.57 -6.30
CA LEU A 127 -7.75 -14.01 -7.64
C LEU A 127 -6.69 -14.77 -8.47
N LYS A 128 -5.73 -15.43 -7.82
CA LYS A 128 -4.73 -16.28 -8.49
C LYS A 128 -5.33 -17.52 -9.17
N LEU A 129 -6.51 -17.99 -8.76
CA LEU A 129 -7.22 -19.07 -9.45
C LEU A 129 -7.81 -18.59 -10.78
N ILE A 130 -8.28 -17.34 -10.84
CA ILE A 130 -8.77 -16.72 -12.09
C ILE A 130 -7.59 -16.43 -13.01
N ASP A 131 -6.46 -15.92 -12.49
CA ASP A 131 -5.22 -15.76 -13.25
C ASP A 131 -4.73 -17.07 -13.86
N ALA A 132 -4.93 -18.18 -13.14
CA ALA A 132 -4.66 -19.51 -13.63
C ALA A 132 -5.58 -19.91 -14.78
N VAL A 133 -6.53 -19.10 -15.25
CA VAL A 133 -7.32 -19.33 -16.47
C VAL A 133 -6.98 -18.27 -17.52
N ILE A 134 -6.99 -16.99 -17.14
CA ILE A 134 -6.87 -15.87 -18.09
C ILE A 134 -5.44 -15.34 -18.29
N GLU A 135 -4.50 -15.71 -17.42
CA GLU A 135 -3.08 -15.33 -17.46
C GLU A 135 -2.87 -13.81 -17.64
N ALA A 136 -3.50 -13.04 -16.74
CA ALA A 136 -3.46 -11.59 -16.73
C ALA A 136 -2.39 -11.03 -15.75
N GLY A 137 -1.63 -11.90 -15.07
CA GLY A 137 -0.62 -11.50 -14.10
C GLY A 137 -1.21 -11.18 -12.72
N LEU A 138 -2.38 -11.72 -12.37
CA LEU A 138 -3.04 -11.38 -11.10
C LEU A 138 -2.36 -12.05 -9.91
N PHE A 139 -2.49 -11.40 -8.75
CA PHE A 139 -1.86 -11.78 -7.48
C PHE A 139 -2.83 -12.46 -6.52
N ARG A 140 -2.35 -12.89 -5.35
CA ARG A 140 -3.20 -13.52 -4.34
C ARG A 140 -4.01 -12.50 -3.56
N THR A 141 -5.27 -12.79 -3.29
CA THR A 141 -6.19 -11.90 -2.58
C THR A 141 -7.11 -12.66 -1.66
N GLN A 142 -7.98 -11.93 -0.96
CA GLN A 142 -9.23 -12.46 -0.42
C GLN A 142 -10.18 -12.95 -1.54
N PRO A 143 -11.29 -13.65 -1.20
CA PRO A 143 -12.25 -14.12 -2.21
C PRO A 143 -12.73 -13.00 -3.11
N VAL A 144 -12.83 -13.29 -4.41
CA VAL A 144 -13.17 -12.34 -5.45
C VAL A 144 -14.40 -12.77 -6.23
N SER A 145 -15.24 -11.81 -6.61
CA SER A 145 -16.26 -12.00 -7.64
C SER A 145 -16.37 -10.77 -8.53
N PHE A 146 -16.53 -10.96 -9.83
CA PHE A 146 -16.69 -9.86 -10.76
C PHE A 146 -17.49 -10.23 -12.00
N SER A 147 -17.95 -9.20 -12.70
CA SER A 147 -18.47 -9.27 -14.06
C SER A 147 -17.77 -8.26 -14.95
N ALA A 148 -17.64 -8.55 -16.24
CA ALA A 148 -17.12 -7.62 -17.21
C ALA A 148 -17.66 -7.91 -18.61
N HIS A 149 -17.70 -6.87 -19.44
CA HIS A 149 -17.86 -6.98 -20.88
C HIS A 149 -16.48 -6.91 -21.53
N VAL A 150 -16.14 -7.89 -22.36
CA VAL A 150 -14.80 -8.06 -22.91
C VAL A 150 -14.89 -8.14 -24.43
N ARG A 151 -14.10 -7.30 -25.10
CA ARG A 151 -13.84 -7.40 -26.54
C ARG A 151 -12.37 -7.77 -26.75
N HIS A 152 -12.13 -8.80 -27.53
CA HIS A 152 -10.80 -9.19 -28.00
C HIS A 152 -10.72 -8.93 -29.49
N ASP A 153 -9.80 -8.05 -29.88
CA ASP A 153 -9.36 -7.83 -31.25
C ASP A 153 -7.84 -8.01 -31.22
N ALA A 154 -7.36 -9.24 -31.42
CA ALA A 154 -5.96 -9.60 -31.21
C ALA A 154 -5.01 -8.58 -31.85
N PRO A 155 -3.99 -8.10 -31.12
CA PRO A 155 -3.53 -8.53 -29.79
C PRO A 155 -4.20 -7.83 -28.59
N LYS A 156 -5.23 -7.00 -28.83
CA LYS A 156 -5.80 -6.09 -27.85
C LYS A 156 -7.04 -6.67 -27.18
N TRP A 157 -7.06 -6.62 -25.86
CA TRP A 157 -8.23 -6.86 -25.03
C TRP A 157 -8.76 -5.53 -24.51
N THR A 158 -10.07 -5.30 -24.65
CA THR A 158 -10.78 -4.15 -24.12
C THR A 158 -11.84 -4.65 -23.14
N ILE A 159 -11.69 -4.31 -21.87
CA ILE A 159 -12.55 -4.72 -20.77
C ILE A 159 -13.32 -3.49 -20.31
N THR A 160 -14.63 -3.49 -20.48
CA THR A 160 -15.53 -2.44 -20.02
C THR A 160 -16.53 -3.01 -19.03
N GLN A 161 -17.26 -2.12 -18.34
CA GLN A 161 -18.25 -2.50 -17.33
C GLN A 161 -17.69 -3.46 -16.27
N LEU A 162 -16.38 -3.39 -16.01
CA LEU A 162 -15.73 -4.19 -14.99
C LEU A 162 -16.27 -3.75 -13.64
N LYS A 163 -16.87 -4.68 -12.89
CA LYS A 163 -17.37 -4.43 -11.55
C LYS A 163 -17.28 -5.69 -10.70
N GLY A 164 -16.95 -5.55 -9.44
CA GLY A 164 -16.80 -6.70 -8.56
C GLY A 164 -16.48 -6.33 -7.12
N VAL A 165 -16.18 -7.37 -6.36
CA VAL A 165 -15.74 -7.29 -4.96
C VAL A 165 -14.56 -8.22 -4.72
N VAL A 166 -13.64 -7.81 -3.87
CA VAL A 166 -12.57 -8.62 -3.29
C VAL A 166 -12.69 -8.51 -1.78
N GLY A 167 -12.96 -9.60 -1.08
CA GLY A 167 -13.27 -9.57 0.36
C GLY A 167 -14.44 -8.62 0.64
N ARG A 168 -14.15 -7.50 1.31
CA ARG A 168 -15.12 -6.44 1.63
C ARG A 168 -14.92 -5.15 0.81
N SER A 169 -13.99 -5.17 -0.14
CA SER A 169 -13.67 -4.06 -1.03
C SER A 169 -14.45 -4.19 -2.34
N ASP A 170 -15.07 -3.10 -2.80
CA ASP A 170 -15.67 -3.06 -4.14
C ASP A 170 -14.73 -2.40 -5.15
N PHE A 171 -14.90 -2.75 -6.42
CA PHE A 171 -14.20 -2.12 -7.51
C PHE A 171 -15.09 -2.01 -8.75
N ALA A 172 -14.89 -0.95 -9.52
CA ALA A 172 -15.46 -0.76 -10.84
C ALA A 172 -14.47 -0.04 -11.75
N GLY A 173 -14.52 -0.27 -13.06
CA GLY A 173 -13.60 0.39 -13.98
C GLY A 173 -13.62 -0.14 -15.40
N HIS A 174 -12.53 0.14 -16.09
CA HIS A 174 -12.24 -0.36 -17.42
C HIS A 174 -10.74 -0.60 -17.56
N VAL A 175 -10.37 -1.57 -18.39
CA VAL A 175 -8.97 -1.97 -18.61
C VAL A 175 -8.76 -2.30 -20.08
N THR A 176 -7.62 -1.92 -20.62
CA THR A 176 -7.13 -2.38 -21.91
C THR A 176 -5.82 -3.14 -21.72
N VAL A 177 -5.64 -4.23 -22.44
CA VAL A 177 -4.41 -5.02 -22.42
C VAL A 177 -3.96 -5.24 -23.85
N ASP A 178 -2.80 -4.71 -24.21
CA ASP A 178 -2.15 -4.94 -25.50
C ASP A 178 -0.98 -5.90 -25.30
N LYS A 179 -1.01 -7.07 -25.95
CA LYS A 179 0.02 -8.12 -25.81
C LYS A 179 0.87 -8.22 -27.07
N ARG A 180 2.09 -7.67 -27.07
CA ARG A 180 3.01 -7.72 -28.22
C ARG A 180 4.37 -8.28 -27.81
N ASP A 181 4.93 -9.14 -28.64
CA ASP A 181 6.30 -9.65 -28.49
C ASP A 181 6.62 -10.22 -27.09
N GLY A 182 5.63 -10.88 -26.48
CA GLY A 182 5.76 -11.46 -25.14
C GLY A 182 5.66 -10.46 -23.98
N ARG A 183 5.37 -9.18 -24.26
CA ARG A 183 5.12 -8.13 -23.27
C ARG A 183 3.67 -7.67 -23.28
N SER A 184 3.19 -7.21 -22.12
CA SER A 184 1.84 -6.69 -21.95
C SER A 184 1.88 -5.22 -21.56
N LYS A 185 1.11 -4.37 -22.24
CA LYS A 185 0.82 -3.01 -21.79
C LYS A 185 -0.61 -2.95 -21.28
N VAL A 186 -0.78 -2.60 -20.01
CA VAL A 186 -2.08 -2.54 -19.33
C VAL A 186 -2.45 -1.10 -19.03
N ASN A 187 -3.56 -0.59 -19.55
CA ASN A 187 -4.04 0.77 -19.21
C ASN A 187 -5.47 0.75 -18.69
N GLY A 188 -5.81 1.61 -17.73
CA GLY A 188 -7.20 1.74 -17.30
C GLY A 188 -7.43 2.63 -16.08
N ASP A 189 -8.66 2.64 -15.60
CA ASP A 189 -9.04 3.36 -14.37
C ASP A 189 -9.86 2.46 -13.47
N ILE A 190 -9.52 2.44 -12.18
CA ILE A 190 -10.22 1.68 -11.15
C ILE A 190 -10.77 2.60 -10.07
N VAL A 191 -12.03 2.41 -9.73
CA VAL A 191 -12.75 3.15 -8.70
C VAL A 191 -13.24 2.19 -7.64
N SER A 192 -13.12 2.59 -6.38
CA SER A 192 -13.68 1.86 -5.24
C SER A 192 -14.48 2.81 -4.36
N ARG A 193 -15.66 2.38 -3.90
CA ARG A 193 -16.44 3.14 -2.92
C ARG A 193 -15.96 2.81 -1.52
N GLN A 194 -15.70 1.55 -1.24
CA GLN A 194 -15.14 1.03 -0.01
C GLN A 194 -13.97 0.09 -0.31
N PHE A 195 -12.86 0.32 0.37
CA PHE A 195 -11.62 -0.43 0.17
C PHE A 195 -10.94 -0.79 1.49
N ASP A 196 -10.46 -2.02 1.61
CA ASP A 196 -9.60 -2.49 2.69
C ASP A 196 -8.29 -3.00 2.08
N PHE A 197 -7.15 -2.43 2.51
CA PHE A 197 -5.84 -2.90 2.05
C PHE A 197 -5.58 -4.38 2.40
N ALA A 198 -6.22 -4.90 3.45
CA ALA A 198 -6.12 -6.29 3.85
C ALA A 198 -6.67 -7.24 2.76
N ASP A 199 -7.65 -6.80 1.96
CA ASP A 199 -8.28 -7.62 0.92
C ASP A 199 -7.33 -7.96 -0.24
N LEU A 200 -6.27 -7.18 -0.43
CA LEU A 200 -5.21 -7.43 -1.41
C LEU A 200 -4.17 -8.48 -0.95
N SER A 201 -4.48 -9.25 0.10
CA SER A 201 -3.59 -10.26 0.65
C SER A 201 -4.37 -11.50 1.09
N SER A 202 -3.73 -12.67 1.04
CA SER A 202 -4.31 -13.90 1.56
C SER A 202 -4.23 -13.98 3.09
N ASP A 203 -5.07 -14.81 3.70
CA ASP A 203 -5.05 -15.06 5.16
C ASP A 203 -3.68 -15.49 5.67
N GLU A 204 -2.97 -16.32 4.90
CA GLU A 204 -1.60 -16.76 5.23
C GLU A 204 -0.63 -15.56 5.30
N ALA A 205 -0.73 -14.63 4.35
CA ALA A 205 0.11 -13.44 4.34
C ALA A 205 -0.23 -12.50 5.51
N GLN A 206 -1.52 -12.35 5.83
CA GLN A 206 -1.97 -11.56 6.98
C GLN A 206 -1.51 -12.17 8.30
N ALA A 207 -1.61 -13.50 8.46
CA ALA A 207 -1.15 -14.20 9.65
C ALA A 207 0.36 -14.04 9.87
N LYS A 208 1.17 -14.13 8.80
CA LYS A 208 2.60 -13.84 8.84
C LYS A 208 2.88 -12.39 9.24
N GLY A 209 2.13 -11.45 8.68
CA GLY A 209 2.21 -10.03 9.05
C GLY A 209 1.92 -9.79 10.54
N ALA A 210 0.84 -10.38 11.06
CA ALA A 210 0.46 -10.27 12.47
C ALA A 210 1.47 -10.95 13.41
N ALA A 211 2.08 -12.06 13.00
CA ALA A 211 3.14 -12.71 13.76
C ALA A 211 4.39 -11.83 13.86
N LEU A 212 4.76 -11.17 12.75
CA LEU A 212 5.87 -10.23 12.76
C LEU A 212 5.57 -9.00 13.64
N GLU A 213 4.36 -8.43 13.55
CA GLU A 213 3.93 -7.30 14.40
C GLU A 213 4.01 -7.67 15.89
N ARG A 214 3.60 -8.89 16.27
CA ARG A 214 3.75 -9.38 17.65
C ARG A 214 5.21 -9.52 18.09
N ALA A 215 6.09 -9.93 17.19
CA ALA A 215 7.51 -10.14 17.50
C ALA A 215 8.29 -8.82 17.64
N ILE A 216 8.01 -7.83 16.79
CA ILE A 216 8.74 -6.56 16.80
C ILE A 216 8.01 -5.46 17.58
N GLY A 217 6.72 -5.62 17.86
CA GLY A 217 5.85 -4.58 18.43
C GLY A 217 5.27 -3.65 17.36
N PRO A 218 4.45 -2.67 17.76
CA PRO A 218 3.84 -1.73 16.83
C PRO A 218 4.92 -0.84 16.20
N ARG A 219 4.82 -0.63 14.88
CA ARG A 219 5.78 0.17 14.09
C ARG A 219 5.06 1.11 13.14
N LEU A 220 5.60 2.32 12.97
CA LEU A 220 5.08 3.33 12.05
C LEU A 220 5.37 2.95 10.59
N VAL A 221 6.56 2.40 10.32
CA VAL A 221 6.96 2.02 8.97
C VAL A 221 6.56 0.56 8.70
N PRO A 222 5.67 0.31 7.73
CA PRO A 222 5.12 -1.03 7.50
C PRO A 222 6.16 -1.95 6.85
N ASN A 223 6.07 -3.25 7.15
CA ASN A 223 6.92 -4.26 6.51
C ASN A 223 6.34 -4.79 5.18
N THR A 224 5.66 -3.94 4.42
CA THR A 224 5.06 -4.30 3.13
C THR A 224 6.14 -4.71 2.15
N ARG A 225 6.04 -5.93 1.61
CA ARG A 225 6.99 -6.46 0.61
C ARG A 225 6.84 -5.73 -0.73
N ILE A 226 7.98 -5.55 -1.39
CA ILE A 226 8.15 -4.92 -2.69
C ILE A 226 8.81 -5.96 -3.59
N ASP A 227 8.06 -6.49 -4.55
CA ASP A 227 8.57 -7.45 -5.54
C ASP A 227 7.95 -7.13 -6.90
N ILE A 228 8.63 -6.27 -7.66
CA ILE A 228 8.29 -5.93 -9.05
C ILE A 228 9.24 -6.58 -10.05
N GLY A 229 10.19 -7.41 -9.59
CA GLY A 229 11.12 -8.12 -10.47
C GLY A 229 10.41 -9.14 -11.36
N LYS A 230 9.30 -9.72 -10.87
CA LYS A 230 8.51 -10.75 -11.57
C LYS A 230 7.50 -10.21 -12.59
N ILE A 231 7.49 -8.91 -12.83
CA ILE A 231 6.61 -8.23 -13.79
C ILE A 231 7.41 -7.49 -14.87
N ASP A 232 8.61 -7.97 -15.19
CA ASP A 232 9.50 -7.46 -16.24
C ASP A 232 8.87 -7.44 -17.63
N SER A 233 7.96 -8.37 -17.90
CA SER A 233 7.19 -8.45 -19.14
C SER A 233 5.91 -7.60 -19.13
N THR A 234 5.68 -6.74 -18.14
CA THR A 234 4.42 -5.99 -17.99
C THR A 234 4.65 -4.54 -17.65
N ASP A 235 4.20 -3.68 -18.56
CA ASP A 235 4.07 -2.25 -18.33
C ASP A 235 2.60 -1.94 -18.02
N ALA A 236 2.37 -0.94 -17.18
CA ALA A 236 1.02 -0.58 -16.75
C ALA A 236 0.88 0.93 -16.55
N GLU A 237 -0.31 1.47 -16.77
CA GLU A 237 -0.70 2.81 -16.36
C GLU A 237 -2.15 2.80 -15.92
N PHE A 238 -2.40 3.07 -14.63
CA PHE A 238 -3.76 3.11 -14.12
C PHE A 238 -4.00 4.24 -13.13
N GLY A 239 -5.09 4.97 -13.37
CA GLY A 239 -5.68 5.86 -12.40
C GLY A 239 -6.45 5.06 -11.36
N PHE A 240 -6.33 5.44 -10.08
CA PHE A 240 -7.17 4.89 -9.03
C PHE A 240 -7.87 5.98 -8.23
N ARG A 241 -9.08 5.67 -7.79
CA ARG A 241 -9.84 6.52 -6.87
C ARG A 241 -10.64 5.70 -5.87
N ILE A 242 -10.27 5.81 -4.61
CA ILE A 242 -10.90 5.16 -3.47
C ILE A 242 -11.64 6.21 -2.65
N GLN A 243 -12.96 6.04 -2.47
CA GLN A 243 -13.78 7.02 -1.75
C GLN A 243 -13.77 6.83 -0.23
N HIS A 244 -13.73 5.58 0.23
CA HIS A 244 -13.68 5.26 1.65
C HIS A 244 -12.71 4.09 1.89
N ILE A 245 -11.75 4.28 2.79
CA ILE A 245 -10.82 3.24 3.22
C ILE A 245 -11.22 2.78 4.61
N VAL A 246 -11.42 1.47 4.75
CA VAL A 246 -11.70 0.78 6.01
C VAL A 246 -10.47 -0.03 6.43
N ALA A 247 -10.44 -0.42 7.70
CA ALA A 247 -9.43 -1.31 8.23
C ALA A 247 -10.08 -2.30 9.19
N ALA A 248 -9.58 -3.54 9.24
CA ALA A 248 -10.05 -4.54 10.18
C ALA A 248 -9.91 -4.10 11.65
N LYS A 249 -8.87 -3.30 11.97
CA LYS A 249 -8.60 -2.78 13.32
C LYS A 249 -9.00 -1.30 13.41
N GLY A 250 -10.27 -1.02 13.70
CA GLY A 250 -10.75 0.33 14.00
C GLY A 250 -10.84 1.26 12.77
N LYS A 251 -10.73 2.56 12.99
CA LYS A 251 -10.82 3.56 11.91
C LYS A 251 -9.48 3.64 11.18
N SER A 252 -9.51 3.58 9.84
CA SER A 252 -8.33 3.80 9.01
C SER A 252 -7.79 5.23 9.21
N PRO A 253 -6.46 5.42 9.33
CA PRO A 253 -5.85 6.76 9.38
C PRO A 253 -5.97 7.51 8.04
N ILE A 254 -6.25 6.80 6.95
CA ILE A 254 -6.53 7.36 5.63
C ILE A 254 -8.01 7.15 5.33
N VAL A 255 -8.71 8.20 4.94
CA VAL A 255 -10.15 8.17 4.64
C VAL A 255 -10.38 7.86 3.16
N SER A 256 -9.62 8.48 2.27
CA SER A 256 -9.74 8.29 0.82
C SER A 256 -8.39 8.50 0.15
N ALA A 257 -8.21 7.93 -1.04
CA ALA A 257 -6.98 8.07 -1.80
C ALA A 257 -7.23 8.10 -3.30
N LYS A 258 -6.46 8.89 -4.03
CA LYS A 258 -6.40 8.86 -5.49
C LYS A 258 -4.99 9.11 -5.99
N GLY A 259 -4.69 8.69 -7.21
CA GLY A 259 -3.42 8.91 -7.88
C GLY A 259 -3.31 8.08 -9.14
N THR A 260 -2.13 8.09 -9.73
CA THR A 260 -1.81 7.31 -10.93
C THR A 260 -0.64 6.40 -10.63
N ILE A 261 -0.77 5.12 -10.96
CA ILE A 261 0.32 4.15 -10.86
C ILE A 261 0.75 3.82 -12.28
N ALA A 262 2.04 3.99 -12.55
CA ALA A 262 2.68 3.58 -13.79
C ALA A 262 3.77 2.55 -13.50
N ILE A 263 3.94 1.58 -14.38
CA ILE A 263 5.02 0.60 -14.37
C ILE A 263 5.62 0.63 -15.77
N ASP A 264 6.90 0.96 -15.86
CA ASP A 264 7.65 1.03 -17.11
C ASP A 264 8.96 0.27 -16.92
N HIS A 265 9.07 -0.92 -17.53
CA HIS A 265 10.25 -1.77 -17.41
C HIS A 265 10.73 -1.94 -15.96
N GLN A 266 9.90 -2.43 -15.03
CA GLN A 266 10.23 -2.58 -13.60
C GLN A 266 10.56 -1.27 -12.85
N LEU A 267 10.19 -0.10 -13.40
CA LEU A 267 10.11 1.15 -12.67
C LEU A 267 8.65 1.43 -12.32
N LEU A 268 8.27 1.19 -11.07
CA LEU A 268 6.94 1.55 -10.57
C LEU A 268 6.97 2.98 -10.06
N THR A 269 6.03 3.80 -10.52
CA THR A 269 5.81 5.17 -10.06
C THR A 269 4.36 5.34 -9.62
N LEU A 270 4.16 5.72 -8.37
CA LEU A 270 2.91 6.29 -7.88
C LEU A 270 3.06 7.81 -7.89
N ASP A 271 2.38 8.46 -8.82
CA ASP A 271 2.39 9.91 -8.96
C ASP A 271 1.03 10.52 -8.60
N GLN A 272 1.02 11.84 -8.39
CA GLN A 272 -0.17 12.63 -8.08
C GLN A 272 -0.97 12.05 -6.90
N LEU A 273 -0.29 11.40 -5.95
CA LEU A 273 -0.94 10.82 -4.80
C LEU A 273 -1.62 11.93 -4.00
N VAL A 274 -2.90 11.72 -3.70
CA VAL A 274 -3.67 12.54 -2.77
C VAL A 274 -4.42 11.59 -1.84
N ALA A 275 -3.95 11.48 -0.61
CA ALA A 275 -4.58 10.71 0.46
C ALA A 275 -5.19 11.67 1.48
N LYS A 276 -6.51 11.62 1.68
CA LYS A 276 -7.20 12.41 2.70
C LYS A 276 -7.18 11.68 4.03
N LEU A 277 -6.92 12.42 5.09
CA LEU A 277 -6.99 11.97 6.47
C LEU A 277 -8.30 12.48 7.08
N PRO A 278 -8.70 12.04 8.29
CA PRO A 278 -9.83 12.67 9.00
C PRO A 278 -9.65 14.19 9.14
N GLN A 279 -8.41 14.64 9.34
CA GLN A 279 -8.00 16.03 9.18
C GLN A 279 -6.68 16.09 8.43
N GLY A 280 -6.65 16.89 7.36
CA GLY A 280 -5.49 17.10 6.52
C GLY A 280 -5.41 16.20 5.30
N THR A 281 -4.34 16.38 4.54
CA THR A 281 -4.11 15.69 3.27
C THR A 281 -2.63 15.40 3.11
N VAL A 282 -2.32 14.16 2.72
CA VAL A 282 -0.99 13.75 2.27
C VAL A 282 -0.96 13.80 0.75
N THR A 283 0.04 14.48 0.19
CA THR A 283 0.31 14.47 -1.24
C THR A 283 1.73 14.04 -1.53
N GLY A 284 2.00 13.52 -2.73
CA GLY A 284 3.38 13.24 -3.12
C GLY A 284 3.55 12.17 -4.19
N LYS A 285 4.74 11.59 -4.20
CA LYS A 285 5.21 10.61 -5.16
C LYS A 285 5.99 9.49 -4.47
N VAL A 286 5.82 8.27 -4.95
CA VAL A 286 6.62 7.11 -4.54
C VAL A 286 7.15 6.43 -5.79
N THR A 287 8.43 6.05 -5.81
CA THR A 287 9.02 5.30 -6.91
C THR A 287 9.70 4.04 -6.38
N VAL A 288 9.56 2.93 -7.08
CA VAL A 288 10.29 1.69 -6.85
C VAL A 288 11.03 1.34 -8.14
N ASP A 289 12.35 1.33 -8.09
CA ASP A 289 13.21 0.99 -9.22
C ASP A 289 13.87 -0.38 -8.99
N GLN A 290 13.45 -1.38 -9.76
CA GLN A 290 14.05 -2.73 -9.77
C GLN A 290 14.67 -3.09 -11.12
N ARG A 291 14.94 -2.10 -11.99
CA ARG A 291 15.54 -2.29 -13.32
C ARG A 291 16.90 -2.98 -13.27
N GLY A 292 17.21 -3.73 -14.32
CA GLY A 292 18.53 -4.34 -14.54
C GLY A 292 18.81 -5.51 -13.59
N ASP A 293 17.82 -6.38 -13.40
CA ASP A 293 17.92 -7.62 -12.61
C ASP A 293 18.36 -7.42 -11.14
N ARG A 294 18.07 -6.24 -10.58
CA ARG A 294 18.39 -5.94 -9.19
C ARG A 294 17.57 -6.83 -8.27
N LYS A 295 18.27 -7.61 -7.43
CA LYS A 295 17.65 -8.39 -6.35
C LYS A 295 16.90 -7.49 -5.36
N THR A 296 17.48 -6.33 -5.04
CA THR A 296 16.93 -5.38 -4.07
C THR A 296 16.50 -4.10 -4.78
N PRO A 297 15.22 -3.73 -4.73
CA PRO A 297 14.74 -2.51 -5.36
C PRO A 297 15.18 -1.27 -4.58
N THR A 298 15.32 -0.15 -5.28
CA THR A 298 15.49 1.17 -4.65
C THR A 298 14.14 1.87 -4.55
N VAL A 299 13.78 2.31 -3.34
CA VAL A 299 12.54 3.04 -3.09
C VAL A 299 12.87 4.50 -2.86
N ALA A 300 12.14 5.41 -3.51
CA ALA A 300 12.15 6.82 -3.17
C ALA A 300 10.73 7.26 -2.75
N ILE A 301 10.65 8.00 -1.66
CA ILE A 301 9.42 8.48 -1.03
C ILE A 301 9.54 9.99 -0.92
N ASP A 302 8.58 10.71 -1.50
CA ASP A 302 8.51 12.16 -1.47
C ASP A 302 7.07 12.55 -1.11
N LEU A 303 6.80 12.76 0.19
CA LEU A 303 5.45 13.00 0.73
C LEU A 303 5.37 14.32 1.49
N ARG A 304 4.20 14.96 1.45
CA ARG A 304 3.86 16.20 2.17
C ARG A 304 2.53 16.03 2.88
N LEU A 305 2.49 16.27 4.19
CA LEU A 305 1.26 16.39 4.96
C LEU A 305 0.95 17.88 5.17
N ARG A 306 -0.29 18.29 4.96
CA ARG A 306 -0.80 19.63 5.28
C ARG A 306 -2.18 19.58 5.90
N GLY A 307 -2.48 20.56 6.75
CA GLY A 307 -3.82 20.79 7.30
C GLY A 307 -4.33 19.71 8.25
N SER A 308 -3.42 18.93 8.87
CA SER A 308 -3.80 17.98 9.92
C SER A 308 -3.72 18.64 11.29
N SER A 309 -4.01 17.89 12.35
CA SER A 309 -3.84 18.35 13.72
C SER A 309 -3.15 17.29 14.58
N VAL A 310 -2.54 17.71 15.69
CA VAL A 310 -1.89 16.77 16.62
C VAL A 310 -2.91 15.77 17.17
N GLN A 311 -4.12 16.22 17.52
CA GLN A 311 -5.18 15.32 17.99
C GLN A 311 -5.57 14.30 16.94
N ALA A 312 -5.75 14.73 15.68
CA ALA A 312 -6.15 13.83 14.61
C ALA A 312 -5.09 12.73 14.38
N LEU A 313 -3.81 13.08 14.43
CA LEU A 313 -2.71 12.12 14.30
C LEU A 313 -2.57 11.21 15.53
N ALA A 314 -2.94 11.70 16.72
CA ALA A 314 -2.98 10.92 17.96
C ALA A 314 -4.25 10.06 18.11
N GLY A 315 -5.09 9.95 17.07
CA GLY A 315 -6.31 9.14 17.10
C GLY A 315 -7.46 9.78 17.88
N GLY A 316 -7.50 11.12 17.96
CA GLY A 316 -8.52 11.89 18.67
C GLY A 316 -8.34 11.90 20.19
N ARG A 317 -7.17 11.48 20.68
CA ARG A 317 -6.84 11.42 22.10
C ARG A 317 -5.87 12.53 22.48
N GLY A 318 -5.98 13.00 23.72
CA GLY A 318 -5.05 13.94 24.34
C GLY A 318 -5.47 15.40 24.26
N ASP A 319 -4.97 16.17 25.22
CA ASP A 319 -5.34 17.57 25.42
C ASP A 319 -4.47 18.54 24.61
N PHE A 320 -3.79 18.09 23.57
CA PHE A 320 -2.84 18.91 22.81
C PHE A 320 -3.42 19.30 21.45
N SER A 321 -3.50 20.59 21.14
CA SER A 321 -3.92 21.10 19.84
C SER A 321 -2.78 21.72 19.06
N GLY A 322 -2.93 21.74 17.74
CA GLY A 322 -2.01 22.44 16.83
C GLY A 322 -2.12 21.92 15.41
N ASN A 323 -1.99 22.83 14.45
CA ASN A 323 -2.01 22.54 13.02
C ASN A 323 -0.69 21.89 12.60
N VAL A 324 -0.77 20.72 11.97
CA VAL A 324 0.38 19.91 11.61
C VAL A 324 0.67 19.99 10.11
N SER A 325 1.94 20.17 9.79
CA SER A 325 2.53 19.95 8.47
C SER A 325 3.76 19.06 8.58
N ALA A 326 3.98 18.20 7.59
CA ALA A 326 5.15 17.34 7.55
C ALA A 326 5.69 17.15 6.13
N ARG A 327 6.96 16.81 6.01
CA ARG A 327 7.67 16.54 4.77
C ARG A 327 8.54 15.30 4.94
N VAL A 328 8.41 14.33 4.05
CA VAL A 328 9.27 13.15 4.02
C VAL A 328 9.92 13.09 2.65
N ARG A 329 11.26 13.00 2.62
CA ARG A 329 12.05 12.75 1.41
C ARG A 329 13.08 11.70 1.76
N LEU A 330 12.85 10.45 1.36
CA LEU A 330 13.73 9.33 1.69
C LEU A 330 14.03 8.53 0.41
N LYS A 331 15.26 8.06 0.27
CA LYS A 331 15.64 7.14 -0.80
C LYS A 331 16.58 6.07 -0.26
N GLY A 332 16.25 4.80 -0.47
CA GLY A 332 17.07 3.69 0.01
C GLY A 332 16.72 2.33 -0.61
N PRO A 333 17.63 1.35 -0.57
CA PRO A 333 17.37 -0.01 -1.05
C PRO A 333 16.61 -0.86 -0.02
N GLY A 334 15.66 -1.68 -0.46
CA GLY A 334 15.04 -2.70 0.39
C GLY A 334 13.89 -3.46 -0.24
N GLU A 335 13.79 -4.78 0.04
CA GLU A 335 12.67 -5.63 -0.39
C GLU A 335 11.35 -5.36 0.34
N THR A 336 11.38 -4.48 1.35
CA THR A 336 10.18 -3.98 2.04
C THR A 336 10.29 -2.48 2.25
N ILE A 337 9.16 -1.80 2.44
CA ILE A 337 9.15 -0.35 2.75
C ILE A 337 9.97 -0.08 4.02
N ARG A 338 9.83 -0.93 5.04
CA ARG A 338 10.63 -0.90 6.28
C ARG A 338 12.13 -1.06 6.05
N ALA A 339 12.56 -2.00 5.21
CA ALA A 339 13.97 -2.17 4.87
C ALA A 339 14.51 -0.96 4.09
N ALA A 340 13.73 -0.45 3.13
CA ALA A 340 14.11 0.71 2.33
C ALA A 340 14.33 1.96 3.20
N VAL A 341 13.42 2.23 4.15
CA VAL A 341 13.59 3.32 5.14
C VAL A 341 14.76 3.03 6.08
N GLY A 342 14.96 1.77 6.47
CA GLY A 342 16.09 1.31 7.28
C GLY A 342 17.47 1.50 6.63
N ASN A 343 17.52 1.67 5.31
CA ASN A 343 18.76 1.91 4.55
C ASN A 343 18.73 3.26 3.82
N ALA A 344 17.78 4.14 4.15
CA ALA A 344 17.55 5.36 3.38
C ALA A 344 18.50 6.50 3.75
N ASP A 345 18.75 7.36 2.78
CA ASP A 345 19.24 8.72 2.96
C ASP A 345 18.11 9.73 2.71
N GLY A 346 18.20 10.91 3.33
CA GLY A 346 17.30 12.02 3.05
C GLY A 346 16.91 12.82 4.30
N SER A 347 15.64 13.22 4.38
CA SER A 347 15.16 14.06 5.48
C SER A 347 13.69 13.84 5.81
N ILE A 348 13.36 13.98 7.09
CA ILE A 348 11.99 14.07 7.61
C ILE A 348 11.85 15.39 8.36
N GLY A 349 10.78 16.12 8.09
CA GLY A 349 10.43 17.36 8.75
C GLY A 349 9.02 17.30 9.29
N PHE A 350 8.82 17.74 10.53
CA PHE A 350 7.53 17.82 11.19
C PHE A 350 7.40 19.17 11.87
N VAL A 351 6.24 19.83 11.67
CA VAL A 351 5.92 21.10 12.28
C VAL A 351 4.49 21.05 12.81
N ALA A 352 4.29 21.47 14.06
CA ALA A 352 2.97 21.81 14.60
C ALA A 352 2.97 23.29 15.02
N ARG A 353 1.89 24.04 14.78
CA ARG A 353 1.77 25.45 15.18
C ARG A 353 0.35 25.79 15.63
N ASP A 354 0.20 26.98 16.21
CA ASP A 354 -1.10 27.61 16.47
C ASP A 354 -2.01 26.70 17.31
N GLY A 355 -1.46 26.25 18.43
CA GLY A 355 -2.05 25.20 19.25
C GLY A 355 -2.17 25.59 20.71
N GLN A 356 -2.57 24.63 21.53
CA GLN A 356 -2.68 24.76 22.97
C GLN A 356 -2.39 23.43 23.65
N LEU A 357 -1.92 23.51 24.88
CA LEU A 357 -1.63 22.35 25.71
C LEU A 357 -1.95 22.66 27.19
N PRO A 358 -2.14 21.64 28.03
CA PRO A 358 -2.32 21.86 29.47
C PRO A 358 -1.16 22.68 30.04
N GLN A 359 -1.48 23.65 30.89
CA GLN A 359 -0.50 24.55 31.50
C GLN A 359 0.59 23.79 32.26
N GLY A 360 0.22 22.72 32.97
CA GLY A 360 1.17 21.86 33.67
C GLY A 360 2.20 21.21 32.75
N ILE A 361 1.77 20.74 31.56
CA ILE A 361 2.68 20.19 30.54
C ILE A 361 3.58 21.30 29.99
N ALA A 362 3.03 22.48 29.68
CA ALA A 362 3.82 23.61 29.22
C ALA A 362 4.88 24.05 30.23
N ALA A 363 4.57 24.05 31.53
CA ALA A 363 5.56 24.32 32.58
C ALA A 363 6.62 23.21 32.68
N ALA A 364 6.22 21.93 32.59
CA ALA A 364 7.11 20.78 32.66
C ALA A 364 8.14 20.75 31.53
N LEU A 365 7.79 21.21 30.33
CA LEU A 365 8.72 21.36 29.20
C LEU A 365 9.89 22.31 29.52
N GLY A 366 9.68 23.27 30.42
CA GLY A 366 10.71 24.19 30.92
C GLY A 366 11.42 23.72 32.19
N PHE A 367 11.10 22.52 32.68
CA PHE A 367 11.56 21.99 33.96
C PHE A 367 11.17 22.84 35.19
N ASP A 368 10.05 23.59 35.12
CA ASP A 368 9.45 24.29 36.28
C ASP A 368 8.50 23.33 37.02
N ALA A 369 9.06 22.54 37.95
CA ALA A 369 8.34 21.47 38.61
C ALA A 369 7.23 21.98 39.54
N ALA A 370 7.46 23.10 40.23
CA ALA A 370 6.44 23.68 41.11
C ALA A 370 5.23 24.17 40.30
N ARG A 371 5.46 24.90 39.20
CA ARG A 371 4.35 25.34 38.34
C ARG A 371 3.66 24.18 37.64
N ALA A 372 4.39 23.12 37.28
CA ALA A 372 3.80 21.91 36.70
C ALA A 372 2.84 21.20 37.68
N LEU A 373 3.19 21.15 38.97
CA LEU A 373 2.38 20.52 40.02
C LEU A 373 1.22 21.40 40.51
N LEU A 374 1.38 22.72 40.51
CA LEU A 374 0.38 23.68 40.98
C LEU A 374 -0.64 24.07 39.88
N ALA A 375 -0.40 23.69 38.63
CA ALA A 375 -1.31 23.99 37.53
C ALA A 375 -2.67 23.33 37.77
N LYS A 376 -3.74 24.10 37.62
CA LYS A 376 -5.11 23.60 37.80
C LYS A 376 -5.57 22.85 36.55
N ASP A 377 -6.45 21.88 36.76
CA ASP A 377 -7.13 21.20 35.66
C ASP A 377 -7.87 22.21 34.78
N GLY A 378 -7.72 22.08 33.46
CA GLY A 378 -8.33 22.98 32.48
C GLY A 378 -7.51 24.24 32.15
N GLU A 379 -6.46 24.58 32.90
CA GLU A 379 -5.57 25.69 32.51
C GLU A 379 -4.79 25.35 31.22
N ARG A 380 -4.71 26.32 30.30
CA ARG A 380 -4.12 26.15 28.97
C ARG A 380 -2.98 27.12 28.74
N ALA A 381 -1.90 26.63 28.15
CA ALA A 381 -0.85 27.44 27.53
C ALA A 381 -1.01 27.43 26.00
N GLY A 382 -0.51 28.48 25.36
CA GLY A 382 -0.40 28.51 23.90
C GLY A 382 0.80 27.69 23.43
N LEU A 383 0.60 26.81 22.46
CA LEU A 383 1.67 26.20 21.69
C LEU A 383 2.01 27.11 20.51
N ARG A 384 3.21 27.68 20.52
CA ARG A 384 3.70 28.52 19.41
C ARG A 384 4.18 27.63 18.28
N CYS A 385 5.08 26.69 18.57
CA CYS A 385 5.45 25.67 17.61
C CYS A 385 6.07 24.39 18.21
N VAL A 386 5.90 23.28 17.51
CA VAL A 386 6.77 22.11 17.54
C VAL A 386 7.50 22.08 16.21
N VAL A 387 8.83 21.95 16.22
CA VAL A 387 9.63 21.79 15.01
C VAL A 387 10.59 20.63 15.23
N VAL A 388 10.55 19.64 14.35
CA VAL A 388 11.46 18.49 14.38
C VAL A 388 12.00 18.25 12.97
N LYS A 389 13.33 18.24 12.85
CA LYS A 389 14.03 17.81 11.64
C LYS A 389 14.89 16.58 11.92
N LEU A 390 14.76 15.59 11.05
CA LEU A 390 15.59 14.41 11.01
C LEU A 390 16.38 14.41 9.69
N ALA A 391 17.70 14.52 9.76
CA ALA A 391 18.57 14.25 8.62
C ALA A 391 18.96 12.78 8.67
N VAL A 392 18.57 12.00 7.65
CA VAL A 392 18.75 10.55 7.63
C VAL A 392 19.91 10.18 6.73
N THR A 393 20.82 9.35 7.25
CA THR A 393 21.91 8.75 6.50
C THR A 393 21.97 7.26 6.82
N GLN A 394 21.80 6.41 5.81
CA GLN A 394 21.79 4.95 5.95
C GLN A 394 20.89 4.47 7.11
N GLY A 395 19.66 4.99 7.16
CA GLY A 395 18.68 4.68 8.19
C GLY A 395 18.93 5.29 9.57
N ARG A 396 20.06 5.98 9.78
CA ARG A 396 20.33 6.73 11.02
C ARG A 396 19.92 8.18 10.85
N GLY A 397 18.90 8.58 11.59
CA GLY A 397 18.40 9.94 11.63
C GLY A 397 19.04 10.76 12.75
N ARG A 398 19.66 11.89 12.41
CA ARG A 398 20.12 12.91 13.38
C ARG A 398 19.02 13.92 13.63
N VAL A 399 18.60 14.06 14.88
CA VAL A 399 17.56 15.01 15.31
C VAL A 399 18.20 16.37 15.54
N ASP A 400 18.01 17.28 14.59
CA ASP A 400 18.49 18.66 14.70
C ASP A 400 17.86 19.58 13.61
N PRO A 401 17.05 20.60 14.00
CA PRO A 401 16.61 20.90 15.37
C PRO A 401 15.40 20.07 15.81
N MET A 402 15.26 19.86 17.14
CA MET A 402 13.98 19.57 17.79
C MET A 402 13.68 20.69 18.79
N ILE A 403 12.55 21.38 18.62
CA ILE A 403 12.12 22.49 19.47
C ILE A 403 10.63 22.35 19.76
N VAL A 404 10.23 22.56 21.01
CA VAL A 404 8.84 22.81 21.41
C VAL A 404 8.81 24.16 22.13
N ASP A 405 8.10 25.11 21.55
CA ASP A 405 8.00 26.48 22.06
C ASP A 405 6.56 26.78 22.44
N THR A 406 6.35 27.20 23.68
CA THR A 406 5.04 27.51 24.26
C THR A 406 5.04 28.92 24.83
N THR A 407 3.90 29.42 25.31
CA THR A 407 3.83 30.68 26.04
C THR A 407 4.51 30.61 27.42
N ALA A 408 4.65 29.42 28.00
CA ALA A 408 5.22 29.22 29.33
C ALA A 408 6.72 28.86 29.32
N SER A 409 7.18 28.12 28.31
CA SER A 409 8.53 27.56 28.26
C SER A 409 8.98 27.18 26.85
N GLN A 410 10.25 26.82 26.72
CA GLN A 410 10.82 26.20 25.53
C GLN A 410 11.59 24.93 25.90
N LEU A 411 11.35 23.86 25.16
CA LEU A 411 12.11 22.60 25.16
C LEU A 411 12.94 22.50 23.87
N ARG A 412 14.16 22.01 24.00
CA ARG A 412 15.03 21.60 22.89
C ARG A 412 15.38 20.12 23.03
N GLY A 413 15.50 19.44 21.90
CA GLY A 413 15.90 18.04 21.82
C GLY A 413 17.08 17.86 20.86
N GLN A 414 18.00 16.97 21.21
CA GLN A 414 19.10 16.54 20.36
C GLN A 414 19.35 15.05 20.55
N GLY A 415 19.63 14.33 19.48
CA GLY A 415 19.88 12.89 19.55
C GLY A 415 19.65 12.21 18.21
N SER A 416 19.15 10.98 18.27
CA SER A 416 19.01 10.12 17.10
C SER A 416 17.70 9.34 17.05
N VAL A 417 17.35 8.97 15.83
CA VAL A 417 16.30 7.98 15.53
C VAL A 417 16.92 6.95 14.59
N VAL A 418 16.85 5.67 14.94
CA VAL A 418 17.46 4.59 14.14
C VAL A 418 16.39 3.73 13.49
N PHE A 419 16.39 3.69 12.17
CA PHE A 419 15.61 2.75 11.35
C PHE A 419 16.46 1.50 11.03
N PRO A 420 15.83 0.33 10.81
CA PRO A 420 14.39 0.09 10.81
C PRO A 420 13.82 -0.04 12.23
N ALA A 421 14.61 -0.07 13.30
CA ALA A 421 14.09 -0.28 14.65
C ALA A 421 13.03 0.76 15.09
N GLU A 422 13.05 1.96 14.50
CA GLU A 422 12.30 3.15 14.93
C GLU A 422 12.64 3.53 16.38
N ALA A 423 13.86 3.19 16.79
CA ALA A 423 14.36 3.45 18.13
C ALA A 423 14.72 4.93 18.25
N ILE A 424 14.27 5.57 19.32
CA ILE A 424 14.58 6.96 19.62
C ILE A 424 15.56 7.02 20.79
N ASP A 425 16.50 7.94 20.73
CA ASP A 425 17.37 8.30 21.85
C ASP A 425 17.65 9.80 21.76
N ILE A 426 16.87 10.58 22.51
CA ILE A 426 16.86 12.04 22.43
C ILE A 426 17.04 12.62 23.82
N ARG A 427 18.11 13.40 23.99
CA ARG A 427 18.31 14.25 25.16
C ARG A 427 17.47 15.51 25.03
N LEU A 428 16.70 15.79 26.07
CA LEU A 428 15.79 16.93 26.17
C LEU A 428 16.33 17.93 27.19
N SER A 429 16.32 19.21 26.86
CA SER A 429 16.71 20.31 27.75
C SER A 429 15.75 21.48 27.56
N GLY A 430 15.34 22.14 28.64
CA GLY A 430 14.34 23.20 28.54
C GLY A 430 14.54 24.30 29.56
N ALA A 431 13.88 25.43 29.32
CA ALA A 431 13.88 26.59 30.20
C ALA A 431 12.53 27.30 30.15
N PRO A 432 12.07 27.87 31.27
CA PRO A 432 10.83 28.66 31.31
C PRO A 432 11.03 30.03 30.68
N LYS A 433 9.97 30.65 30.18
CA LYS A 433 9.99 32.03 29.63
C LYS A 433 9.80 33.11 30.69
N GLN A 434 9.36 32.71 31.87
CA GLN A 434 9.24 33.54 33.06
C GLN A 434 10.05 32.93 34.19
N HIS A 435 10.23 33.70 35.27
CA HIS A 435 10.82 33.22 36.51
C HIS A 435 10.13 31.91 36.97
N ALA A 436 10.93 30.86 37.16
CA ALA A 436 10.47 29.56 37.58
C ALA A 436 10.06 29.61 39.05
N LEU A 437 9.01 28.89 39.46
CA LEU A 437 8.76 28.73 40.90
C LEU A 437 9.76 27.75 41.53
N LEU A 438 10.10 26.69 40.80
CA LEU A 438 11.16 25.76 41.16
C LEU A 438 11.75 25.13 39.89
N GLN A 439 12.91 25.61 39.46
CA GLN A 439 13.60 25.07 38.29
C GLN A 439 14.44 23.85 38.67
N LEU A 440 14.07 22.67 38.15
CA LEU A 440 14.90 21.48 38.29
C LEU A 440 16.11 21.56 37.35
N PRO A 441 17.33 21.34 37.85
CA PRO A 441 18.50 21.19 36.99
C PRO A 441 18.39 19.84 36.29
N GLY A 442 18.02 19.80 35.01
CA GLY A 442 17.86 18.49 34.38
C GLY A 442 17.71 18.54 32.89
N SER A 443 18.50 17.70 32.23
CA SER A 443 18.08 17.11 30.98
C SER A 443 17.17 15.92 31.27
N ALA A 444 16.15 15.69 30.44
CA ALA A 444 15.42 14.44 30.38
C ALA A 444 15.89 13.62 29.17
N TYR A 445 15.55 12.35 29.13
CA TYR A 445 15.85 11.47 27.99
C TYR A 445 14.55 10.87 27.47
N MET A 446 14.36 10.90 26.15
CA MET A 446 13.27 10.24 25.47
C MET A 446 13.82 9.05 24.70
N THR A 447 13.44 7.85 25.14
CA THR A 447 13.91 6.56 24.61
C THR A 447 12.74 5.69 24.16
N GLY A 448 12.99 4.47 23.69
CA GLY A 448 11.95 3.54 23.24
C GLY A 448 11.77 3.59 21.73
N THR A 449 10.52 3.54 21.25
CA THR A 449 10.22 3.62 19.82
C THR A 449 9.36 4.84 19.50
N ILE A 450 9.29 5.24 18.22
CA ILE A 450 8.44 6.37 17.79
C ILE A 450 6.98 6.21 18.26
N GLN A 451 6.42 5.00 18.20
CA GLN A 451 5.04 4.74 18.61
C GLN A 451 4.88 4.50 20.13
N GLN A 452 5.97 4.21 20.83
CA GLN A 452 6.00 3.99 22.27
C GLN A 452 7.20 4.73 22.89
N PRO A 453 7.16 6.07 22.94
CA PRO A 453 8.24 6.86 23.54
C PRO A 453 8.15 6.80 25.07
N HIS A 454 9.30 6.71 25.73
CA HIS A 454 9.45 6.73 27.18
C HIS A 454 10.32 7.91 27.60
N VAL A 455 9.77 8.82 28.39
CA VAL A 455 10.51 9.97 28.93
C VAL A 455 11.00 9.63 30.33
N THR A 456 12.31 9.66 30.53
CA THR A 456 12.98 9.41 31.81
C THR A 456 13.66 10.68 32.30
N ILE A 457 13.44 11.01 33.57
CA ILE A 457 14.15 12.09 34.28
C ILE A 457 15.23 11.42 35.16
N PRO A 458 16.52 11.74 34.97
CA PRO A 458 17.60 11.09 35.69
C PRO A 458 17.47 11.22 37.22
N PRO A 459 17.87 10.21 38.00
CA PRO A 459 17.83 10.25 39.46
C PRO A 459 18.64 11.40 40.05
N GLU A 460 19.73 11.81 39.39
CA GLU A 460 20.56 12.93 39.84
C GLU A 460 19.77 14.24 39.88
N VAL A 461 18.85 14.43 38.93
CA VAL A 461 17.90 15.56 38.88
C VAL A 461 16.90 15.49 40.04
N LYS A 462 16.52 14.27 40.46
CA LYS A 462 15.60 14.00 41.57
C LYS A 462 16.30 13.90 42.94
N SER A 463 17.63 14.05 43.00
CA SER A 463 18.36 13.90 44.25
C SER A 463 17.97 14.99 45.24
N VAL A 464 17.79 14.59 46.50
CA VAL A 464 17.40 15.48 47.61
C VAL A 464 18.33 16.70 47.69
N GLY A 465 19.63 16.52 47.46
CA GLY A 465 20.61 17.61 47.41
C GLY A 465 20.39 18.61 46.27
N ASN A 466 19.98 18.16 45.07
CA ASN A 466 19.66 19.07 43.96
C ASN A 466 18.31 19.76 44.15
N ILE A 467 17.35 19.09 44.79
CA ILE A 467 16.07 19.71 45.20
C ILE A 467 16.34 20.82 46.22
N PHE A 468 17.15 20.58 47.26
CA PHE A 468 17.52 21.61 48.23
C PHE A 468 18.29 22.78 47.60
N LYS A 469 19.20 22.51 46.65
CA LYS A 469 19.87 23.56 45.87
C LYS A 469 18.89 24.36 45.02
N ALA A 470 17.91 23.72 44.39
CA ALA A 470 16.88 24.38 43.60
C ALA A 470 15.96 25.24 44.48
N ILE A 471 15.56 24.74 45.65
CA ILE A 471 14.80 25.49 46.67
C ILE A 471 15.63 26.68 47.17
N GLY A 472 16.90 26.48 47.52
CA GLY A 472 17.79 27.56 47.94
C GLY A 472 17.96 28.64 46.87
N ARG A 473 18.05 28.26 45.58
CA ARG A 473 18.05 29.20 44.45
C ARG A 473 16.74 29.95 44.28
N ALA A 474 15.60 29.28 44.47
CA ALA A 474 14.28 29.89 44.41
C ALA A 474 14.11 30.94 45.53
N ILE A 475 14.54 30.62 46.75
CA ILE A 475 14.49 31.52 47.91
C ILE A 475 15.46 32.70 47.75
N THR A 476 16.66 32.48 47.19
CA THR A 476 17.68 33.52 47.00
C THR A 476 17.52 34.35 45.72
N GLY A 477 16.46 34.11 44.93
CA GLY A 477 16.21 34.82 43.67
C GLY A 477 17.20 34.51 42.54
N LYS A 478 18.19 33.63 42.76
CA LYS A 478 19.19 33.21 41.76
C LYS A 478 18.62 32.09 40.88
N GLN A 479 17.63 32.43 40.07
CA GLN A 479 16.99 31.47 39.16
C GLN A 479 17.84 31.24 37.89
N GLY A 480 17.69 30.07 37.27
CA GLY A 480 18.45 29.71 36.07
C GLY A 480 18.01 30.48 34.82
N PRO A 481 18.63 30.21 33.66
CA PRO A 481 18.37 30.97 32.44
C PRO A 481 16.92 30.82 31.98
N THR A 482 16.33 31.90 31.50
CA THR A 482 15.02 31.92 30.82
C THR A 482 15.19 31.71 29.32
N ALA A 483 14.15 31.15 28.68
CA ALA A 483 14.09 31.01 27.24
C ALA A 483 13.48 32.25 26.58
N SER A 484 13.98 32.61 25.40
CA SER A 484 13.32 33.53 24.49
C SER A 484 12.40 32.79 23.51
N ASP A 485 11.52 33.54 22.85
CA ASP A 485 10.68 33.05 21.77
C ASP A 485 11.49 32.48 20.60
N ALA A 486 11.17 31.25 20.18
CA ALA A 486 11.76 30.68 18.97
C ALA A 486 11.23 31.41 17.71
N ASP A 487 12.07 31.53 16.68
CA ASP A 487 11.67 31.90 15.32
C ASP A 487 10.93 30.71 14.65
N CYS A 488 9.69 30.49 15.08
CA CYS A 488 8.87 29.38 14.59
C CYS A 488 8.65 29.43 13.07
N SER A 489 8.61 30.62 12.48
CA SER A 489 8.39 30.80 11.04
C SER A 489 9.63 30.40 10.23
N GLY A 490 10.81 30.92 10.58
CA GLY A 490 12.05 30.57 9.89
C GLY A 490 12.44 29.10 10.08
N LEU A 491 12.20 28.55 11.27
CA LEU A 491 12.42 27.13 11.55
C LEU A 491 11.48 26.23 10.74
N ALA A 492 10.18 26.52 10.71
CA ALA A 492 9.22 25.75 9.92
C ALA A 492 9.57 25.76 8.42
N ALA A 493 9.92 26.92 7.87
CA ALA A 493 10.32 27.07 6.47
C ALA A 493 11.62 26.33 6.13
N ARG A 494 12.51 26.08 7.11
CA ARG A 494 13.74 25.30 6.91
C ARG A 494 13.49 23.79 6.94
N VAL A 495 12.56 23.35 7.79
CA VAL A 495 12.28 21.93 8.03
C VAL A 495 11.35 21.32 6.99
N LEU A 496 10.45 22.11 6.39
CA LEU A 496 9.46 21.63 5.43
C LEU A 496 9.86 21.74 3.93
N ARG A 497 11.15 22.01 3.63
CA ARG A 497 11.63 22.18 2.25
C ARG A 497 11.58 20.88 1.43
#